data_AF-A0A1I5MQW2-F1
#
_entry.id   AF-A0A1I5MQW2-F1
#
_cell.length_a   1.000
_cell.length_b   1.000
_cell.length_c   1.000
_cell.angle_alpha   90.00
_cell.angle_beta   90.00
_cell.angle_gamma   90.00
#
_symmetry.space_group_name_H-M   'P 1'
#
loop_
_entity.id
_entity.type
_entity.pdbx_description
1 polymer ?
#
loop_
_entity_poly.entity_id
_entity_poly.type
_entity_poly.pdbx_seq_one_letter_code
_entity_poly.pdbx_strand_id
1 'polypeptide(L)'
;MLKENDAERRKVNADTWHAAGYTGKDVTVVCIDDKSAPHAHMVYAESPFLDPGEEVGHGTNVAQCVHEMAPDVRVVLVQSNDEGRQWIRDHADDIDIIYVSRSAGRPLAEHSYSFLDDLDITVVCSSGNDEDDRVNFPSRFPWRAGLSN
;
A
#
# COMPACT_ATOMS: atom_id res chain seq x y z
N MET A 1 7.20 -14.49 7.10
CA MET A 1 7.07 -13.54 8.23
C MET A 1 8.42 -13.34 8.91
N LEU A 2 8.82 -12.07 9.06
CA LEU A 2 10.05 -11.62 9.70
C LEU A 2 9.89 -11.68 11.22
N LYS A 3 10.92 -12.18 11.91
CA LYS A 3 10.89 -12.31 13.38
C LYS A 3 10.96 -10.94 14.07
N GLU A 4 11.58 -9.99 13.40
CA GLU A 4 11.77 -8.61 13.82
C GLU A 4 10.42 -7.89 14.02
N ASN A 5 9.38 -8.31 13.28
CA ASN A 5 8.05 -7.70 13.31
C ASN A 5 7.07 -8.39 14.28
N ASP A 6 7.50 -9.44 15.00
CA ASP A 6 6.66 -10.18 15.94
C ASP A 6 5.96 -9.28 16.98
N ALA A 7 6.69 -8.30 17.51
CA ALA A 7 6.14 -7.41 18.54
C ALA A 7 5.00 -6.54 17.99
N GLU A 8 5.15 -6.00 16.78
CA GLU A 8 4.14 -5.16 16.15
C GLU A 8 2.92 -5.97 15.69
N ARG A 9 3.13 -7.15 15.09
CA ARG A 9 2.04 -8.06 14.70
C ARG A 9 1.15 -8.44 15.89
N ARG A 10 1.74 -8.67 17.07
CA ARG A 10 0.97 -8.95 18.29
C ARG A 10 0.15 -7.76 18.77
N LYS A 11 0.62 -6.52 18.62
CA LYS A 11 -0.16 -5.32 19.01
C LYS A 11 -1.46 -5.21 18.22
N VAL A 12 -1.46 -5.65 16.96
CA VAL A 12 -2.63 -5.61 16.07
C VAL A 12 -3.37 -6.96 15.98
N ASN A 13 -3.01 -7.93 16.82
CA ASN A 13 -3.59 -9.28 16.85
C ASN A 13 -3.51 -10.04 15.51
N ALA A 14 -2.53 -9.76 14.64
CA ALA A 14 -2.40 -10.41 13.33
C ALA A 14 -2.33 -11.95 13.48
N ASP A 15 -1.55 -12.44 14.45
CA ASP A 15 -1.40 -13.87 14.72
C ASP A 15 -2.75 -14.56 15.04
N THR A 16 -3.70 -13.84 15.65
CA THR A 16 -5.05 -14.37 15.94
C THR A 16 -5.84 -14.57 14.66
N TRP A 17 -5.78 -13.60 13.74
CA TRP A 17 -6.44 -13.69 12.43
C TRP A 17 -5.82 -14.80 11.58
N HIS A 18 -4.49 -14.91 11.57
CA HIS A 18 -3.78 -15.97 10.87
C HIS A 18 -4.13 -17.36 11.40
N ALA A 19 -4.19 -17.53 12.73
CA ALA A 19 -4.57 -18.80 13.35
C ALA A 19 -6.02 -19.20 13.03
N ALA A 20 -6.89 -18.22 12.75
CA ALA A 20 -8.25 -18.44 12.28
C ALA A 20 -8.37 -18.65 10.76
N GLY A 21 -7.25 -18.60 10.02
CA GLY A 21 -7.19 -18.81 8.57
C GLY A 21 -7.44 -17.56 7.73
N TYR A 22 -7.50 -16.37 8.34
CA TYR A 22 -7.60 -15.11 7.62
C TYR A 22 -6.22 -14.60 7.23
N THR A 23 -5.78 -14.95 6.03
CA THR A 23 -4.42 -14.67 5.52
C THR A 23 -4.41 -13.70 4.33
N GLY A 24 -5.56 -13.19 3.91
CA GLY A 24 -5.71 -12.31 2.74
C GLY A 24 -5.76 -13.03 1.41
N LYS A 25 -6.03 -14.33 1.41
CA LYS A 25 -6.27 -15.08 0.18
C LYS A 25 -7.41 -14.45 -0.62
N ASP A 26 -7.22 -14.39 -1.94
CA ASP A 26 -8.17 -13.82 -2.91
C ASP A 26 -8.43 -12.31 -2.70
N VAL A 27 -7.52 -11.61 -2.01
CA VAL A 27 -7.51 -10.15 -1.87
C VAL A 27 -6.33 -9.57 -2.63
N THR A 28 -6.56 -8.47 -3.37
CA THR A 28 -5.53 -7.69 -4.05
C THR A 28 -5.35 -6.33 -3.37
N VAL A 29 -4.10 -6.04 -2.97
CA VAL A 29 -3.71 -4.74 -2.43
C VAL A 29 -2.73 -4.06 -3.39
N VAL A 30 -3.08 -2.88 -3.87
CA VAL A 30 -2.16 -2.02 -4.62
C VAL A 30 -1.44 -1.08 -3.67
N CYS A 31 -0.11 -1.12 -3.64
CA CYS A 31 0.71 -0.18 -2.91
C CYS A 31 1.22 0.89 -3.87
N ILE A 32 0.75 2.14 -3.71
CA ILE A 32 1.24 3.29 -4.47
C ILE A 32 2.45 3.88 -3.74
N ASP A 33 3.65 3.65 -4.29
CA ASP A 33 4.91 4.06 -3.67
C ASP A 33 6.00 4.37 -4.71
N ASP A 34 7.25 4.50 -4.28
CA ASP A 34 8.41 4.62 -5.15
C ASP A 34 8.68 3.32 -5.91
N LYS A 35 9.38 3.43 -7.04
CA LYS A 35 9.80 2.27 -7.83
C LYS A 35 10.67 1.37 -6.96
N SER A 36 10.29 0.13 -6.77
CA SER A 36 10.97 -0.80 -5.87
C SER A 36 10.64 -2.24 -6.23
N ALA A 37 11.63 -3.14 -6.08
CA ALA A 37 11.42 -4.57 -6.29
C ALA A 37 10.83 -5.22 -5.02
N PRO A 38 9.82 -6.10 -5.11
CA PRO A 38 9.41 -6.94 -3.97
C PRO A 38 10.58 -7.79 -3.45
N HIS A 39 10.55 -8.16 -2.16
CA HIS A 39 11.51 -9.15 -1.66
C HIS A 39 11.26 -10.52 -2.29
N ALA A 40 12.34 -11.29 -2.50
CA ALA A 40 12.27 -12.61 -3.13
C ALA A 40 11.35 -13.62 -2.42
N HIS A 41 11.08 -13.46 -1.11
CA HIS A 41 10.17 -14.33 -0.36
C HIS A 41 8.68 -13.93 -0.49
N MET A 42 8.37 -12.78 -1.07
CA MET A 42 7.00 -12.29 -1.25
C MET A 42 6.40 -12.86 -2.54
N VAL A 43 6.02 -14.14 -2.51
CA VAL A 43 5.69 -14.94 -3.71
C VAL A 43 4.46 -14.42 -4.48
N TYR A 44 3.61 -13.62 -3.84
CA TYR A 44 2.41 -13.00 -4.42
C TYR A 44 2.55 -11.50 -4.65
N ALA A 45 3.77 -10.97 -4.57
CA ALA A 45 4.04 -9.56 -4.81
C ALA A 45 4.65 -9.33 -6.19
N GLU A 46 4.16 -8.34 -6.90
CA GLU A 46 4.63 -7.96 -8.23
C GLU A 46 4.78 -6.45 -8.37
N SER A 47 5.58 -6.03 -9.35
CA SER A 47 5.73 -4.63 -9.75
C SER A 47 5.69 -4.58 -11.28
N PRO A 48 4.52 -4.28 -11.88
CA PRO A 48 4.33 -4.38 -13.34
C PRO A 48 5.27 -3.49 -14.17
N PHE A 49 5.86 -2.46 -13.56
CA PHE A 49 6.75 -1.48 -14.21
C PHE A 49 8.20 -1.58 -13.71
N LEU A 50 8.59 -2.73 -13.17
CA LEU A 50 9.93 -2.93 -12.62
C LEU A 50 10.98 -2.97 -13.75
N ASP A 51 11.98 -2.09 -13.68
CA ASP A 51 13.13 -2.19 -14.58
C ASP A 51 14.11 -3.26 -14.07
N PRO A 52 14.84 -3.93 -14.96
CA PRO A 52 15.94 -4.80 -14.55
C PRO A 52 16.97 -4.04 -13.71
N GLY A 53 17.29 -4.57 -12.53
CA GLY A 53 18.30 -3.99 -11.62
C GLY A 53 17.75 -3.03 -10.56
N GLU A 54 16.43 -2.84 -10.50
CA GLU A 54 15.80 -2.13 -9.39
C GLU A 54 16.05 -2.82 -8.04
N GLU A 55 16.35 -2.01 -7.03
CA GLU A 55 16.74 -2.48 -5.70
C GLU A 55 15.55 -2.47 -4.71
N VAL A 56 15.81 -3.04 -3.53
CA VAL A 56 14.92 -2.95 -2.38
C VAL A 56 14.85 -1.50 -1.92
N GLY A 57 13.64 -0.96 -1.79
CA GLY A 57 13.41 0.44 -1.42
C GLY A 57 12.27 0.62 -0.42
N HIS A 58 11.78 1.85 -0.33
CA HIS A 58 10.66 2.19 0.54
C HIS A 58 9.39 1.40 0.17
N GLY A 59 9.05 1.33 -1.12
CA GLY A 59 7.92 0.54 -1.62
C GLY A 59 8.03 -0.94 -1.28
N THR A 60 9.24 -1.51 -1.33
CA THR A 60 9.48 -2.91 -0.91
C THR A 60 9.08 -3.13 0.54
N ASN A 61 9.49 -2.25 1.45
CA ASN A 61 9.19 -2.36 2.88
C ASN A 61 7.70 -2.15 3.16
N VAL A 62 7.05 -1.25 2.43
CA VAL A 62 5.59 -1.05 2.50
C VAL A 62 4.86 -2.32 2.09
N ALA A 63 5.22 -2.89 0.95
CA ALA A 63 4.63 -4.15 0.49
C ALA A 63 4.92 -5.30 1.47
N GLN A 64 6.12 -5.32 2.08
CA GLN A 64 6.46 -6.29 3.12
C GLN A 64 5.53 -6.17 4.33
N CYS A 65 5.22 -4.97 4.79
CA CYS A 65 4.27 -4.76 5.89
C CYS A 65 2.88 -5.33 5.56
N VAL A 66 2.40 -5.10 4.33
CA VAL A 66 1.12 -5.68 3.87
C VAL A 66 1.20 -7.22 3.89
N HIS A 67 2.27 -7.80 3.33
CA HIS A 67 2.47 -9.25 3.30
C HIS A 67 2.63 -9.87 4.71
N GLU A 68 3.24 -9.16 5.67
CA GLU A 68 3.31 -9.62 7.07
C GLU A 68 1.93 -9.69 7.75
N MET A 69 1.02 -8.78 7.38
CA MET A 69 -0.34 -8.77 7.92
C MET A 69 -1.25 -9.77 7.21
N ALA A 70 -1.00 -10.05 5.94
CA ALA A 70 -1.80 -10.93 5.11
C ALA A 70 -0.88 -11.72 4.16
N PRO A 71 -0.35 -12.89 4.58
CA PRO A 71 0.70 -13.59 3.83
C PRO A 71 0.26 -14.15 2.47
N ASP A 72 -1.04 -14.38 2.25
CA ASP A 72 -1.58 -14.90 0.99
C ASP A 72 -2.21 -13.81 0.10
N VAL A 73 -2.04 -12.54 0.48
CA VAL A 73 -2.53 -11.39 -0.30
C VAL A 73 -1.70 -11.18 -1.56
N ARG A 74 -2.35 -10.83 -2.67
CA ARG A 74 -1.65 -10.35 -3.86
C ARG A 74 -1.28 -8.88 -3.64
N VAL A 75 0.01 -8.56 -3.70
CA VAL A 75 0.50 -7.18 -3.54
C VAL A 75 1.01 -6.67 -4.89
N VAL A 76 0.48 -5.54 -5.35
CA VAL A 76 0.95 -4.90 -6.58
C VAL A 76 1.59 -3.56 -6.24
N LEU A 77 2.88 -3.42 -6.49
CA LEU A 77 3.61 -2.16 -6.32
C LEU A 77 3.51 -1.32 -7.59
N VAL A 78 2.99 -0.10 -7.47
CA VAL A 78 2.87 0.84 -8.59
C VAL A 78 3.32 2.23 -8.17
N GLN A 79 3.78 3.01 -9.15
CA GLN A 79 4.11 4.42 -8.92
C GLN A 79 2.88 5.31 -9.14
N SER A 80 2.86 6.49 -8.53
CA SER A 80 1.81 7.50 -8.76
C SER A 80 2.00 8.31 -10.05
N ASN A 81 2.65 7.74 -11.07
CA ASN A 81 2.86 8.37 -12.38
C ASN A 81 1.70 8.03 -13.34
N ASP A 82 1.70 8.58 -14.56
CA ASP A 82 0.61 8.33 -15.52
C ASP A 82 0.36 6.85 -15.80
N GLU A 83 1.44 6.06 -15.94
CA GLU A 83 1.37 4.64 -16.23
C GLU A 83 0.74 3.84 -15.08
N GLY A 84 1.19 4.05 -13.84
CA GLY A 84 0.61 3.40 -12.67
C GLY A 84 -0.84 3.83 -12.42
N ARG A 85 -1.16 5.11 -12.65
CA ARG A 85 -2.54 5.61 -12.55
C ARG A 85 -3.45 4.99 -13.61
N GLN A 86 -2.97 4.80 -14.84
CA GLN A 86 -3.74 4.14 -15.89
C GLN A 86 -3.95 2.66 -15.56
N TRP A 87 -2.91 1.96 -15.12
CA TRP A 87 -2.99 0.56 -14.73
C TRP A 87 -4.01 0.31 -13.63
N ILE A 88 -4.05 1.15 -12.60
CA ILE A 88 -5.06 1.07 -11.53
C ILE A 88 -6.48 1.17 -12.10
N ARG A 89 -6.72 2.08 -13.05
CA ARG A 89 -8.05 2.22 -13.68
C ARG A 89 -8.41 0.99 -14.51
N ASP A 90 -7.46 0.46 -15.26
CA ASP A 90 -7.66 -0.70 -16.12
C ASP A 90 -7.92 -1.99 -15.33
N HIS A 91 -7.52 -2.03 -14.05
CA HIS A 91 -7.67 -3.19 -13.16
C HIS A 91 -8.56 -2.87 -11.94
N ALA A 92 -9.37 -1.81 -11.99
CA ALA A 92 -10.13 -1.35 -10.82
C ALA A 92 -11.04 -2.45 -10.23
N ASP A 93 -11.63 -3.29 -11.08
CA ASP A 93 -12.51 -4.40 -10.67
C ASP A 93 -11.78 -5.55 -9.95
N ASP A 94 -10.44 -5.61 -10.06
CA ASP A 94 -9.60 -6.65 -9.45
C ASP A 94 -8.90 -6.18 -8.17
N ILE A 95 -9.09 -4.92 -7.77
CA ILE A 95 -8.40 -4.29 -6.64
C ILE A 95 -9.36 -4.08 -5.48
N ASP A 96 -9.07 -4.70 -4.34
CA ASP A 96 -9.88 -4.52 -3.13
C ASP A 96 -9.46 -3.30 -2.31
N ILE A 97 -8.14 -3.04 -2.25
CA ILE A 97 -7.56 -2.00 -1.40
C ILE A 97 -6.41 -1.29 -2.13
N ILE A 98 -6.38 0.03 -1.99
CA ILE A 98 -5.23 0.85 -2.37
C ILE A 98 -4.58 1.40 -1.10
N TYR A 99 -3.29 1.12 -0.93
CA TYR A 99 -2.47 1.62 0.16
C TYR A 99 -1.50 2.69 -0.33
N VAL A 100 -1.51 3.86 0.28
CA VAL A 100 -0.63 4.99 -0.06
C VAL A 100 0.22 5.36 1.15
N SER A 101 1.50 4.96 1.12
CA SER A 101 2.45 5.23 2.21
C SER A 101 3.28 6.49 1.97
N ARG A 102 2.67 7.54 1.44
CA ARG A 102 3.39 8.76 1.06
C ARG A 102 2.62 10.01 1.44
N SER A 103 3.36 11.00 1.94
CA SER A 103 2.85 12.36 2.13
C SER A 103 3.27 13.26 0.98
N ALA A 104 2.41 14.19 0.60
CA ALA A 104 2.70 15.21 -0.39
C ALA A 104 2.01 16.53 -0.02
N GLY A 105 2.59 17.66 -0.47
CA GLY A 105 1.89 18.94 -0.45
C GLY A 105 0.63 18.89 -1.32
N ARG A 106 -0.39 19.69 -0.97
CA ARG A 106 -1.73 19.63 -1.58
C ARG A 106 -1.72 19.63 -3.13
N PRO A 107 -1.00 20.53 -3.85
CA PRO A 107 -1.05 20.53 -5.32
C PRO A 107 -0.54 19.22 -5.94
N LEU A 108 0.54 18.65 -5.38
CA LEU A 108 1.08 17.38 -5.84
C LEU A 108 0.12 16.24 -5.51
N ALA A 109 -0.47 16.24 -4.31
CA ALA A 109 -1.43 15.21 -3.93
C ALA A 109 -2.70 15.23 -4.78
N GLU A 110 -3.23 16.42 -5.12
CA GLU A 110 -4.36 16.55 -6.04
C GLU A 110 -4.01 16.00 -7.41
N HIS A 111 -2.82 16.30 -7.95
CA HIS A 111 -2.39 15.72 -9.21
C HIS A 111 -2.20 14.20 -9.14
N SER A 112 -1.58 13.69 -8.08
CA SER A 112 -1.18 12.29 -7.96
C SER A 112 -2.30 11.34 -7.55
N TYR A 113 -3.31 11.82 -6.79
CA TYR A 113 -4.25 10.92 -6.11
C TYR A 113 -5.72 11.29 -6.27
N SER A 114 -6.09 12.44 -6.86
CA SER A 114 -7.51 12.82 -7.02
C SER A 114 -8.32 11.80 -7.82
N PHE A 115 -7.70 11.12 -8.78
CA PHE A 115 -8.36 10.09 -9.58
C PHE A 115 -8.87 8.89 -8.78
N LEU A 116 -8.38 8.71 -7.56
CA LEU A 116 -8.85 7.63 -6.68
C LEU A 116 -10.26 7.88 -6.15
N ASP A 117 -10.75 9.12 -6.15
CA ASP A 117 -12.13 9.49 -5.77
C ASP A 117 -13.17 8.90 -6.75
N ASP A 118 -12.75 8.69 -8.00
CA ASP A 118 -13.61 8.12 -9.04
C ASP A 118 -13.68 6.58 -8.96
N LEU A 119 -12.91 5.96 -8.06
CA LEU A 119 -12.85 4.50 -7.90
C LEU A 119 -13.66 4.05 -6.70
N ASP A 120 -14.50 3.03 -6.86
CA ASP A 120 -15.21 2.37 -5.75
C ASP A 120 -14.29 1.38 -5.01
N ILE A 121 -13.12 1.87 -4.58
CA ILE A 121 -12.07 1.06 -3.95
C ILE A 121 -11.69 1.68 -2.60
N THR A 122 -11.47 0.83 -1.60
CA THR A 122 -11.02 1.31 -0.29
C THR A 122 -9.60 1.86 -0.37
N VAL A 123 -9.43 3.15 -0.06
CA VAL A 123 -8.11 3.79 -0.01
C VAL A 123 -7.66 4.03 1.43
N VAL A 124 -6.47 3.54 1.77
CA VAL A 124 -5.82 3.66 3.07
C VAL A 124 -4.54 4.49 2.91
N CYS A 125 -4.40 5.57 3.69
CA CYS A 125 -3.26 6.48 3.57
C CYS A 125 -2.55 6.70 4.91
N SER A 126 -1.22 6.81 4.88
CA SER A 126 -0.44 7.23 6.06
C SER A 126 -0.73 8.69 6.43
N SER A 127 -0.74 9.02 7.73
CA SER A 127 -1.04 10.39 8.18
C SER A 127 0.06 11.42 7.91
N GLY A 128 1.27 10.95 7.61
CA GLY A 128 2.49 11.74 7.65
C GLY A 128 3.25 11.56 8.96
N ASN A 129 4.52 11.93 8.91
CA ASN A 129 5.50 11.85 10.00
C ASN A 129 6.06 13.23 10.36
N ASP A 130 5.43 14.30 9.87
CA ASP A 130 5.76 15.66 10.27
C ASP A 130 5.24 15.88 11.70
N GLU A 131 5.95 16.67 12.50
CA GLU A 131 5.54 17.04 13.87
C GLU A 131 4.36 18.03 13.89
N ASP A 132 3.63 18.17 12.77
CA ASP A 132 2.49 19.06 12.62
C ASP A 132 1.24 18.44 13.27
N ASP A 133 0.32 19.29 13.74
CA ASP A 133 -0.94 18.89 14.36
C ASP A 133 -2.01 18.47 13.33
N ARG A 134 -1.61 18.32 12.06
CA ARG A 134 -2.47 18.06 10.92
C ARG A 134 -2.01 16.85 10.13
N VAL A 135 -3.01 16.14 9.63
CA VAL A 135 -2.79 15.04 8.71
C VAL A 135 -2.39 15.58 7.33
N ASN A 136 -1.36 14.96 6.74
CA ASN A 136 -0.88 15.26 5.40
C ASN A 136 -1.79 14.73 4.30
N PHE A 137 -1.66 15.28 3.09
CA PHE A 137 -2.29 14.69 1.91
C PHE A 137 -1.47 13.49 1.40
N PRO A 138 -2.09 12.45 0.78
CA PRO A 138 -3.51 12.35 0.41
C PRO A 138 -4.42 11.95 1.57
N SER A 139 -3.86 11.67 2.73
CA SER A 139 -4.57 11.38 3.98
C SER A 139 -5.31 12.59 4.56
N ARG A 140 -5.77 13.53 3.74
CA ARG A 140 -6.67 14.63 4.14
C ARG A 140 -7.84 14.78 3.17
N PHE A 141 -7.86 14.01 2.08
CA PHE A 141 -9.01 13.96 1.21
C PHE A 141 -10.23 13.37 1.95
N PRO A 142 -11.46 13.78 1.57
CA PRO A 142 -12.68 13.36 2.27
C PRO A 142 -13.10 11.92 1.97
N TRP A 143 -12.65 11.34 0.84
CA TRP A 143 -13.06 10.03 0.33
C TRP A 143 -12.21 8.85 0.83
N ARG A 144 -11.26 9.06 1.76
CA ARG A 144 -10.29 8.03 2.21
C ARG A 144 -10.51 7.58 3.65
N ALA A 145 -10.05 6.36 3.96
CA ALA A 145 -9.84 5.89 5.33
C ALA A 145 -8.47 6.35 5.84
N GLY A 146 -8.46 7.12 6.94
CA GLY A 146 -7.22 7.65 7.52
C GLY A 146 -6.60 6.78 8.59
N LEU A 147 -5.31 6.50 8.48
CA LEU A 147 -4.52 5.92 9.58
C LEU A 147 -3.66 7.01 10.23
N SER A 148 -3.87 7.25 11.53
CA SER A 148 -3.00 8.10 12.36
C SER A 148 -1.97 7.22 13.08
N ASN A 149 -0.70 7.64 13.04
CA ASN A 149 0.36 7.06 13.88
C ASN A 149 0.20 7.47 15.35
#